data_AF-A0A9E2QV39-F1
#
_entry.id   AF-A0A9E2QV39-F1
#
_cell.length_a   1.000
_cell.length_b   1.000
_cell.length_c   1.000
_cell.angle_alpha   90.00
_cell.angle_beta   90.00
_cell.angle_gamma   90.00
#
_symmetry.space_group_name_H-M   'P 1'
#
loop_
_entity.id
_entity.type
_entity.pdbx_description
1 polymer ?
#
loop_
_entity_poly.entity_id
_entity_poly.type
_entity_poly.pdbx_seq_one_letter_code
_entity_poly.pdbx_strand_id
1 'polypeptide(L)'
;MPEKKRKPSANADSTQGNSMASSAQPTRRRASPRFAGGKAARGRGAAASAASGASAKADPAAQRTSQDTGSPGFPGLPPLSLPPGAAIAPARLAELQAEYLERWQALVGSGVRHAGVTLSDRRFANEAWHDSGPHAWTAALYLLNAEFLQKMAASVESDARTQERIRFATQQWVDMMSPANFLATNPEAQRRIIDTRGESLRVGLENLFSDLEKGRISQTDEEAFEVGRNVATSPGGVVFQNDLIQIVQYTPSTPKVGSRPLLMVPPSINKFYIMDLQPDNSLVAYAVSRGHTVFMLSWRNVGPELGHLTWDDYLEQGIFEAIRAVREISGAQTINALGFCVGGTILATALAALAARGERPVASLTLMTTLLDFAEPGSLGVFVDEAFVRYREQTLGGGGILKGQELATTFSFLRPNDLVWNYVVSNYLKGDRPPAFDLLYWNSDSTNLPGPMYAWYLRHMYLQNELRIPDRLVCAGQPIDLRRINVPTFVFGAREDHIVLWRAAYGSTQLLDGPVRFVLGASGHIAGAINPVSRNKRSYWVGPDRYPADPEAWLAQATERPGSWWQEWADWLDGHRGPLRAAPAALGARGFRVLEPAPGTYVKTRAPQ
;
A
#
# COMPACT_ATOMS: atom_id res chain seq x y z
N MET A 1 32.03 -52.17 19.56
CA MET A 1 33.22 -52.33 20.44
C MET A 1 33.49 -51.02 21.15
N PRO A 2 33.63 -51.01 22.49
CA PRO A 2 34.00 -49.84 23.29
C PRO A 2 35.38 -49.98 23.97
N GLU A 3 36.01 -48.87 24.36
CA GLU A 3 36.83 -48.70 25.59
C GLU A 3 37.25 -47.21 25.71
N LYS A 4 37.00 -46.40 26.76
CA LYS A 4 37.01 -46.48 28.24
C LYS A 4 38.39 -46.32 28.92
N LYS A 5 38.54 -45.20 29.64
CA LYS A 5 39.09 -45.03 31.03
C LYS A 5 38.74 -43.58 31.47
N ARG A 6 37.71 -43.29 32.28
CA ARG A 6 37.57 -43.36 33.78
C ARG A 6 38.69 -42.58 34.51
N LYS A 7 38.43 -41.41 35.15
CA LYS A 7 37.78 -41.11 36.48
C LYS A 7 38.81 -41.09 37.65
N PRO A 8 38.54 -40.59 38.89
CA PRO A 8 37.48 -39.68 39.43
C PRO A 8 37.90 -38.66 40.56
N SER A 9 37.01 -37.73 40.95
CA SER A 9 36.63 -37.36 42.36
C SER A 9 35.63 -36.17 42.34
N ALA A 10 34.38 -36.25 42.83
CA ALA A 10 33.85 -36.31 44.22
C ALA A 10 33.77 -34.90 44.88
N ASN A 11 32.56 -34.30 45.02
CA ASN A 11 31.68 -34.26 46.23
C ASN A 11 32.01 -33.06 47.18
N ALA A 12 31.08 -32.41 47.91
CA ALA A 12 29.61 -32.46 48.00
C ALA A 12 29.05 -31.19 48.71
N ASP A 13 27.70 -31.06 48.76
CA ASP A 13 26.82 -30.49 49.83
C ASP A 13 27.16 -29.15 50.54
N SER A 14 26.29 -28.13 50.40
CA SER A 14 25.22 -27.72 51.37
C SER A 14 25.72 -26.59 52.33
N THR A 15 24.91 -25.72 52.96
CA THR A 15 23.53 -25.83 53.47
C THR A 15 22.89 -24.43 53.59
N GLN A 16 21.57 -24.37 53.81
CA GLN A 16 20.80 -23.15 54.12
C GLN A 16 21.12 -22.57 55.52
N GLY A 17 20.83 -21.28 55.74
CA GLY A 17 20.82 -20.62 57.05
C GLY A 17 20.07 -19.28 57.01
N ASN A 18 19.10 -19.08 57.92
CA ASN A 18 18.10 -18.02 57.87
C ASN A 18 18.13 -17.20 59.19
N SER A 19 17.92 -15.87 59.16
CA SER A 19 16.98 -15.11 60.06
C SER A 19 17.29 -13.60 60.22
N MET A 20 16.25 -12.76 60.07
CA MET A 20 15.72 -11.72 61.01
C MET A 20 16.67 -10.80 61.85
N ALA A 21 16.33 -9.55 62.23
CA ALA A 21 15.22 -8.61 61.90
C ALA A 21 15.47 -7.21 62.57
N SER A 22 14.46 -6.30 62.55
CA SER A 22 14.36 -5.01 63.30
C SER A 22 15.11 -3.81 62.67
N SER A 23 14.72 -2.52 62.71
CA SER A 23 13.53 -1.73 63.12
C SER A 23 13.78 -0.24 62.77
N ALA A 24 12.84 0.71 62.59
CA ALA A 24 11.37 0.75 62.42
C ALA A 24 10.96 2.18 61.91
N GLN A 25 9.65 2.46 61.70
CA GLN A 25 9.12 3.82 61.43
C GLN A 25 8.87 4.62 62.73
N PRO A 26 8.56 5.93 62.66
CA PRO A 26 7.13 6.28 62.81
C PRO A 26 6.60 7.43 61.92
N THR A 27 5.27 7.58 61.99
CA THR A 27 4.37 8.40 61.15
C THR A 27 4.15 9.85 61.60
N ARG A 28 3.59 10.71 60.73
CA ARG A 28 2.45 11.59 61.10
C ARG A 28 1.60 12.10 59.91
N ARG A 29 0.28 12.16 60.11
CA ARG A 29 -0.76 12.73 59.22
C ARG A 29 -1.20 14.14 59.68
N ARG A 30 -1.72 14.97 58.74
CA ARG A 30 -2.86 15.94 58.83
C ARG A 30 -2.65 17.06 57.78
N ALA A 31 -3.64 17.76 57.22
CA ALA A 31 -5.11 17.59 57.18
C ALA A 31 -5.70 18.43 56.02
N SER A 32 -6.94 18.14 55.60
CA SER A 32 -7.74 18.98 54.68
C SER A 32 -8.35 20.21 55.38
N PRO A 33 -8.81 21.21 54.62
CA PRO A 33 -9.98 22.03 54.98
C PRO A 33 -11.21 21.74 54.08
N ARG A 34 -12.34 22.39 54.41
CA ARG A 34 -13.72 21.98 54.07
C ARG A 34 -14.41 22.84 53.00
N PHE A 35 -15.53 22.28 52.50
CA PHE A 35 -16.62 22.94 51.78
C PHE A 35 -17.22 24.20 52.47
N ALA A 36 -17.62 25.15 51.62
CA ALA A 36 -18.86 25.95 51.65
C ALA A 36 -19.15 26.37 50.18
N GLY A 37 -20.36 26.57 49.66
CA GLY A 37 -21.72 26.53 50.22
C GLY A 37 -22.58 27.64 49.58
N GLY A 38 -23.46 27.33 48.61
CA GLY A 38 -24.24 28.36 47.91
C GLY A 38 -25.41 27.82 47.03
N LYS A 39 -26.62 28.33 47.29
CA LYS A 39 -27.91 28.03 46.61
C LYS A 39 -28.06 28.89 45.32
N ALA A 40 -28.60 28.46 44.17
CA ALA A 40 -29.91 27.88 43.78
C ALA A 40 -30.99 28.90 43.37
N ALA A 41 -31.44 28.85 42.10
CA ALA A 41 -32.75 29.26 41.51
C ALA A 41 -32.67 28.97 39.99
N ARG A 42 -33.49 28.17 39.30
CA ARG A 42 -34.96 28.16 39.07
C ARG A 42 -35.53 29.47 38.50
N GLY A 43 -35.89 29.42 37.21
CA GLY A 43 -36.76 30.39 36.53
C GLY A 43 -37.40 29.77 35.28
N ARG A 44 -38.65 29.28 35.41
CA ARG A 44 -39.52 28.99 34.25
C ARG A 44 -40.29 30.27 33.92
N GLY A 45 -40.51 30.56 32.64
CA GLY A 45 -41.37 31.65 32.20
C GLY A 45 -41.81 31.46 30.76
N ALA A 46 -43.01 30.90 30.57
CA ALA A 46 -43.69 30.90 29.28
C ALA A 46 -44.78 31.96 29.32
N ALA A 47 -44.88 32.78 28.27
CA ALA A 47 -46.04 33.62 28.00
C ALA A 47 -46.12 33.86 26.49
N ALA A 48 -47.31 33.65 25.93
CA ALA A 48 -47.63 33.98 24.55
C ALA A 48 -48.67 35.10 24.53
N SER A 49 -48.60 35.99 23.54
CA SER A 49 -49.76 36.58 22.90
C SER A 49 -49.35 37.28 21.61
N ALA A 50 -50.28 37.37 20.66
CA ALA A 50 -50.07 37.93 19.33
C ALA A 50 -50.72 39.31 19.19
N ALA A 51 -50.25 40.13 18.24
CA ALA A 51 -51.11 40.99 17.43
C ALA A 51 -50.36 41.60 16.21
N SER A 52 -50.95 41.42 15.03
CA SER A 52 -51.06 42.37 13.90
C SER A 52 -49.90 43.30 13.47
N GLY A 53 -49.65 43.36 12.14
CA GLY A 53 -49.55 44.66 11.46
C GLY A 53 -48.43 44.90 10.44
N ALA A 54 -48.70 44.56 9.18
CA ALA A 54 -48.23 45.26 7.96
C ALA A 54 -46.73 45.42 7.60
N SER A 55 -46.40 44.84 6.43
CA SER A 55 -45.57 45.43 5.35
C SER A 55 -44.05 45.68 5.56
N ALA A 56 -43.21 44.77 5.06
CA ALA A 56 -42.04 45.12 4.23
C ALA A 56 -41.52 43.94 3.35
N LYS A 57 -41.50 44.18 2.03
CA LYS A 57 -40.58 43.71 0.97
C LYS A 57 -39.72 42.42 1.16
N ALA A 58 -40.02 41.45 0.29
CA ALA A 58 -39.10 40.61 -0.51
C ALA A 58 -37.86 39.93 0.12
N ASP A 59 -37.87 38.58 0.12
CA ASP A 59 -36.67 37.75 0.25
C ASP A 59 -36.84 36.45 -0.60
N PRO A 60 -36.00 36.17 -1.61
CA PRO A 60 -36.16 35.03 -2.53
C PRO A 60 -35.54 33.73 -1.97
N ALA A 61 -35.98 33.31 -0.77
CA ALA A 61 -35.41 32.18 -0.03
C ALA A 61 -36.47 31.12 0.39
N ALA A 62 -37.44 30.81 -0.49
CA ALA A 62 -38.52 29.87 -0.17
C ALA A 62 -39.02 29.03 -1.37
N GLN A 63 -38.11 28.43 -2.16
CA GLN A 63 -38.51 27.52 -3.25
C GLN A 63 -37.49 26.41 -3.58
N ARG A 64 -36.95 25.73 -2.56
CA ARG A 64 -36.19 24.46 -2.71
C ARG A 64 -36.48 23.49 -1.57
N THR A 65 -37.64 22.84 -1.61
CA THR A 65 -37.97 21.67 -0.77
C THR A 65 -38.58 20.58 -1.64
N SER A 66 -37.73 19.85 -2.36
CA SER A 66 -38.13 18.63 -3.09
C SER A 66 -37.02 17.57 -3.02
N GLN A 67 -37.29 16.52 -2.22
CA GLN A 67 -36.70 15.19 -2.36
C GLN A 67 -35.18 15.09 -2.19
N ASP A 68 -34.74 15.27 -0.95
CA ASP A 68 -33.54 14.63 -0.44
C ASP A 68 -33.95 13.31 0.24
N THR A 69 -34.04 12.21 -0.52
CA THR A 69 -34.25 10.85 0.00
C THR A 69 -32.93 10.09 0.03
N GLY A 70 -31.96 10.63 0.74
CA GLY A 70 -30.71 9.96 1.04
C GLY A 70 -30.95 8.71 1.89
N SER A 71 -30.79 7.53 1.29
CA SER A 71 -30.59 6.31 2.08
C SER A 71 -29.27 6.44 2.85
N PRO A 72 -29.16 5.91 4.08
CA PRO A 72 -27.92 5.99 4.85
C PRO A 72 -26.82 5.18 4.15
N GLY A 73 -25.94 5.88 3.43
CA GLY A 73 -24.83 5.27 2.71
C GLY A 73 -23.76 4.75 3.67
N PHE A 74 -23.23 3.56 3.39
CA PHE A 74 -21.98 3.13 3.99
C PHE A 74 -20.84 4.09 3.59
N PRO A 75 -20.02 4.56 4.53
CA PRO A 75 -18.96 5.53 4.22
C PRO A 75 -17.92 4.92 3.28
N GLY A 76 -17.63 5.61 2.16
CA GLY A 76 -16.58 5.26 1.20
C GLY A 76 -17.05 4.93 -0.22
N LEU A 77 -18.33 4.68 -0.45
CA LEU A 77 -18.85 4.38 -1.80
C LEU A 77 -19.21 5.66 -2.58
N PRO A 78 -18.80 5.77 -3.87
CA PRO A 78 -19.23 6.87 -4.73
C PRO A 78 -20.74 6.73 -5.09
N PRO A 79 -21.49 7.85 -5.13
CA PRO A 79 -22.90 7.83 -5.53
C PRO A 79 -23.06 7.44 -7.01
N LEU A 80 -24.09 6.65 -7.31
CA LEU A 80 -24.36 6.09 -8.63
C LEU A 80 -25.05 7.09 -9.60
N SER A 81 -24.71 8.36 -9.49
CA SER A 81 -25.28 9.46 -10.28
C SER A 81 -24.29 9.91 -11.34
N LEU A 82 -24.75 10.07 -12.59
CA LEU A 82 -23.90 10.66 -13.64
C LEU A 82 -23.55 12.11 -13.27
N PRO A 83 -22.26 12.52 -13.37
CA PRO A 83 -21.86 13.90 -13.19
C PRO A 83 -22.55 14.85 -14.19
N PRO A 84 -22.73 16.14 -13.85
CA PRO A 84 -23.22 17.13 -14.80
C PRO A 84 -22.35 17.17 -16.06
N GLY A 85 -22.97 17.00 -17.24
CA GLY A 85 -22.28 16.96 -18.54
C GLY A 85 -21.83 15.56 -18.99
N ALA A 86 -21.92 14.53 -18.14
CA ALA A 86 -21.69 13.15 -18.54
C ALA A 86 -22.95 12.55 -19.18
N ALA A 87 -22.86 12.09 -20.42
CA ALA A 87 -23.96 11.50 -21.17
C ALA A 87 -23.52 10.28 -21.97
N ILE A 88 -24.47 9.45 -22.43
CA ILE A 88 -24.24 8.39 -23.42
C ILE A 88 -24.99 8.82 -24.69
N ALA A 89 -24.33 8.78 -25.85
CA ALA A 89 -24.97 9.10 -27.12
C ALA A 89 -26.26 8.27 -27.31
N PRO A 90 -27.41 8.88 -27.68
CA PRO A 90 -28.69 8.17 -27.74
C PRO A 90 -28.69 6.92 -28.64
N ALA A 91 -27.98 6.98 -29.78
CA ALA A 91 -27.79 5.84 -30.67
C ALA A 91 -27.03 4.70 -29.98
N ARG A 92 -25.92 5.02 -29.28
CA ARG A 92 -25.12 4.04 -28.54
C ARG A 92 -25.89 3.44 -27.37
N LEU A 93 -26.72 4.24 -26.68
CA LEU A 93 -27.60 3.73 -25.63
C LEU A 93 -28.64 2.74 -26.20
N ALA A 94 -29.24 3.05 -27.35
CA ALA A 94 -30.19 2.16 -28.02
C ALA A 94 -29.54 0.85 -28.50
N GLU A 95 -28.33 0.90 -29.04
CA GLU A 95 -27.53 -0.31 -29.37
C GLU A 95 -27.32 -1.20 -28.14
N LEU A 96 -26.86 -0.63 -27.02
CA LEU A 96 -26.61 -1.37 -25.78
C LEU A 96 -27.90 -1.96 -25.20
N GLN A 97 -29.02 -1.23 -25.28
CA GLN A 97 -30.33 -1.71 -24.84
C GLN A 97 -30.84 -2.86 -25.73
N ALA A 98 -30.61 -2.81 -27.04
CA ALA A 98 -30.96 -3.87 -27.96
C ALA A 98 -30.13 -5.15 -27.69
N GLU A 99 -28.81 -5.02 -27.55
CA GLU A 99 -27.91 -6.14 -27.21
C GLU A 99 -28.29 -6.79 -25.87
N TYR A 100 -28.59 -5.96 -24.85
CA TYR A 100 -29.05 -6.45 -23.56
C TYR A 100 -30.38 -7.20 -23.67
N LEU A 101 -31.35 -6.65 -24.41
CA LEU A 101 -32.68 -7.25 -24.57
C LEU A 101 -32.61 -8.61 -25.31
N GLU A 102 -31.81 -8.71 -26.38
CA GLU A 102 -31.56 -9.96 -27.10
C GLU A 102 -30.98 -11.04 -26.18
N ARG A 103 -29.93 -10.70 -25.43
CA ARG A 103 -29.26 -11.62 -24.50
C ARG A 103 -30.12 -11.98 -23.29
N TRP A 104 -30.93 -11.04 -22.81
CA TRP A 104 -31.92 -11.29 -21.76
C TRP A 104 -33.03 -12.24 -22.24
N GLN A 105 -33.53 -12.06 -23.47
CA GLN A 105 -34.50 -12.99 -24.08
C GLN A 105 -33.91 -14.38 -24.26
N ALA A 106 -32.65 -14.50 -24.69
CA ALA A 106 -31.94 -15.78 -24.78
C ALA A 106 -31.80 -16.47 -23.40
N LEU A 107 -31.41 -15.72 -22.37
CA LEU A 107 -31.29 -16.23 -21.00
C LEU A 107 -32.64 -16.69 -20.44
N VAL A 108 -33.71 -15.90 -20.61
CA VAL A 108 -35.06 -16.26 -20.18
C VAL A 108 -35.60 -17.46 -20.96
N GLY A 109 -35.41 -17.50 -22.28
CA GLY A 109 -35.83 -18.60 -23.14
C GLY A 109 -35.13 -19.93 -22.84
N SER A 110 -33.94 -19.89 -22.22
CA SER A 110 -33.23 -21.08 -21.72
C SER A 110 -33.80 -21.65 -20.42
N GLY A 111 -34.58 -20.86 -19.68
CA GLY A 111 -35.06 -21.20 -18.34
C GLY A 111 -33.91 -21.41 -17.36
N VAL A 112 -34.04 -22.39 -16.46
CA VAL A 112 -33.03 -22.74 -15.45
C VAL A 112 -31.89 -23.61 -16.05
N ARG A 113 -31.90 -23.86 -17.36
CA ARG A 113 -30.86 -24.61 -18.08
C ARG A 113 -30.06 -23.65 -18.95
N HIS A 114 -28.93 -23.15 -18.44
CA HIS A 114 -28.12 -22.09 -19.07
C HIS A 114 -27.80 -22.34 -20.54
N ALA A 115 -28.55 -21.73 -21.45
CA ALA A 115 -28.15 -21.63 -22.84
C ALA A 115 -27.25 -20.40 -22.99
N GLY A 116 -25.95 -20.65 -23.22
CA GLY A 116 -25.04 -19.67 -23.82
C GLY A 116 -24.34 -18.67 -22.88
N VAL A 117 -24.68 -18.56 -21.59
CA VAL A 117 -23.89 -17.74 -20.65
C VAL A 117 -22.81 -18.59 -19.98
N THR A 118 -21.59 -18.52 -20.51
CA THR A 118 -20.41 -19.14 -19.91
C THR A 118 -20.07 -18.42 -18.60
N LEU A 119 -20.14 -19.12 -17.46
CA LEU A 119 -19.72 -18.58 -16.16
C LEU A 119 -18.18 -18.54 -16.08
N SER A 120 -17.55 -17.61 -16.81
CA SER A 120 -16.09 -17.46 -16.89
C SER A 120 -15.48 -16.65 -15.74
N ASP A 121 -16.31 -16.05 -14.88
CA ASP A 121 -15.87 -15.31 -13.70
C ASP A 121 -15.41 -16.27 -12.60
N ARG A 122 -14.22 -16.02 -12.03
CA ARG A 122 -13.61 -16.87 -11.00
C ARG A 122 -14.48 -17.01 -9.74
N ARG A 123 -15.39 -16.07 -9.46
CA ARG A 123 -16.34 -16.12 -8.35
C ARG A 123 -17.39 -17.23 -8.49
N PHE A 124 -17.58 -17.76 -9.70
CA PHE A 124 -18.53 -18.82 -10.02
C PHE A 124 -17.85 -20.13 -10.48
N ALA A 125 -16.54 -20.29 -10.26
CA ALA A 125 -15.77 -21.42 -10.78
C ALA A 125 -15.97 -22.76 -10.06
N ASN A 126 -16.76 -22.80 -8.98
CA ASN A 126 -17.09 -24.04 -8.26
C ASN A 126 -18.28 -24.73 -8.93
N GLU A 127 -18.26 -26.07 -9.05
CA GLU A 127 -19.33 -26.89 -9.64
C GLU A 127 -20.74 -26.57 -9.08
N ALA A 128 -20.82 -26.16 -7.80
CA ALA A 128 -22.08 -25.74 -7.17
C ALA A 128 -22.77 -24.53 -7.83
N TRP A 129 -22.05 -23.75 -8.65
CA TRP A 129 -22.59 -22.68 -9.50
C TRP A 129 -22.93 -23.12 -10.93
N HIS A 130 -22.53 -24.33 -11.33
CA HIS A 130 -22.74 -24.88 -12.67
C HIS A 130 -23.89 -25.91 -12.73
N ASP A 131 -24.28 -26.47 -11.59
CA ASP A 131 -25.52 -27.25 -11.46
C ASP A 131 -26.72 -26.46 -12.01
N SER A 132 -27.57 -27.11 -12.82
CA SER A 132 -28.66 -26.47 -13.59
C SER A 132 -29.87 -26.05 -12.72
N GLY A 133 -29.61 -25.14 -11.78
CA GLY A 133 -30.51 -24.68 -10.74
C GLY A 133 -30.53 -23.15 -10.60
N PRO A 134 -31.21 -22.62 -9.57
CA PRO A 134 -31.44 -21.18 -9.43
C PRO A 134 -30.14 -20.37 -9.27
N HIS A 135 -29.11 -20.90 -8.62
CA HIS A 135 -27.82 -20.21 -8.40
C HIS A 135 -27.12 -19.87 -9.72
N ALA A 136 -27.06 -20.83 -10.63
CA ALA A 136 -26.46 -20.68 -11.95
C ALA A 136 -27.24 -19.65 -12.80
N TRP A 137 -28.58 -19.61 -12.66
CA TRP A 137 -29.42 -18.58 -13.30
C TRP A 137 -29.18 -17.19 -12.71
N THR A 138 -29.06 -17.08 -11.39
CA THR A 138 -28.71 -15.82 -10.70
C THR A 138 -27.32 -15.32 -11.10
N ALA A 139 -26.32 -16.21 -11.22
CA ALA A 139 -24.98 -15.88 -11.68
C ALA A 139 -24.99 -15.40 -13.16
N ALA A 140 -25.71 -16.09 -14.04
CA ALA A 140 -25.85 -15.69 -15.44
C ALA A 140 -26.56 -14.33 -15.61
N LEU A 141 -27.64 -14.10 -14.85
CA LEU A 141 -28.34 -12.80 -14.84
C LEU A 141 -27.44 -11.69 -14.27
N TYR A 142 -26.69 -11.97 -13.21
CA TYR A 142 -25.73 -11.02 -12.65
C TYR A 142 -24.65 -10.65 -13.68
N LEU A 143 -24.04 -11.61 -14.36
CA LEU A 143 -23.01 -11.35 -15.38
C LEU A 143 -23.53 -10.52 -16.55
N LEU A 144 -24.75 -10.79 -17.02
CA LEU A 144 -25.41 -10.00 -18.07
C LEU A 144 -25.61 -8.53 -17.65
N ASN A 145 -26.11 -8.30 -16.43
CA ASN A 145 -26.30 -6.95 -15.89
C ASN A 145 -24.95 -6.24 -15.63
N ALA A 146 -23.96 -6.97 -15.12
CA ALA A 146 -22.61 -6.45 -14.88
C ALA A 146 -21.96 -5.98 -16.19
N GLU A 147 -22.00 -6.79 -17.25
CA GLU A 147 -21.44 -6.42 -18.55
C GLU A 147 -22.17 -5.22 -19.17
N PHE A 148 -23.51 -5.17 -19.06
CA PHE A 148 -24.30 -4.03 -19.55
C PHE A 148 -23.95 -2.72 -18.82
N LEU A 149 -23.87 -2.76 -17.47
CA LEU A 149 -23.44 -1.61 -16.67
C LEU A 149 -22.03 -1.15 -17.04
N GLN A 150 -21.09 -2.08 -17.22
CA GLN A 150 -19.72 -1.77 -17.64
C GLN A 150 -19.66 -1.18 -19.06
N LYS A 151 -20.44 -1.71 -20.02
CA LYS A 151 -20.55 -1.15 -21.37
C LYS A 151 -21.16 0.24 -21.39
N MET A 152 -22.17 0.51 -20.54
CA MET A 152 -22.71 1.86 -20.36
C MET A 152 -21.65 2.81 -19.79
N ALA A 153 -20.99 2.45 -18.69
CA ALA A 153 -19.92 3.25 -18.07
C ALA A 153 -18.74 3.51 -19.03
N ALA A 154 -18.40 2.53 -19.87
CA ALA A 154 -17.38 2.69 -20.92
C ALA A 154 -17.82 3.62 -22.05
N SER A 155 -19.12 3.73 -22.32
CA SER A 155 -19.74 4.55 -23.38
C SER A 155 -20.15 5.95 -22.91
N VAL A 156 -19.85 6.34 -21.66
CA VAL A 156 -20.07 7.71 -21.18
C VAL A 156 -19.05 8.66 -21.82
N GLU A 157 -19.57 9.69 -22.48
CA GLU A 157 -18.83 10.85 -22.97
C GLU A 157 -18.54 11.80 -21.80
N SER A 158 -17.28 11.92 -21.43
CA SER A 158 -16.75 12.89 -20.45
C SER A 158 -15.22 12.99 -20.62
N ASP A 159 -14.55 13.84 -19.85
CA ASP A 159 -13.08 13.85 -19.80
C ASP A 159 -12.54 12.51 -19.23
N ALA A 160 -11.28 12.19 -19.53
CA ALA A 160 -10.67 10.91 -19.18
C ALA A 160 -10.73 10.59 -17.66
N ARG A 161 -10.55 11.60 -16.79
CA ARG A 161 -10.60 11.42 -15.34
C ARG A 161 -12.03 11.14 -14.88
N THR A 162 -13.01 11.88 -15.38
CA THR A 162 -14.42 11.63 -15.09
C THR A 162 -14.86 10.25 -15.60
N GLN A 163 -14.43 9.85 -16.79
CA GLN A 163 -14.73 8.54 -17.34
C GLN A 163 -14.12 7.40 -16.49
N GLU A 164 -12.88 7.54 -16.02
CA GLU A 164 -12.25 6.59 -15.10
C GLU A 164 -12.98 6.53 -13.75
N ARG A 165 -13.37 7.67 -13.16
CA ARG A 165 -14.20 7.72 -11.94
C ARG A 165 -15.51 6.96 -12.09
N ILE A 166 -16.20 7.11 -13.23
CA ILE A 166 -17.46 6.42 -13.51
C ILE A 166 -17.24 4.92 -13.67
N ARG A 167 -16.26 4.49 -14.49
CA ARG A 167 -15.91 3.06 -14.65
C ARG A 167 -15.56 2.41 -13.32
N PHE A 168 -14.73 3.07 -12.51
CA PHE A 168 -14.37 2.62 -11.17
C PHE A 168 -15.62 2.49 -10.28
N ALA A 169 -16.43 3.53 -10.15
CA ALA A 169 -17.67 3.52 -9.36
C ALA A 169 -18.62 2.39 -9.80
N THR A 170 -18.82 2.20 -11.10
CA THR A 170 -19.63 1.11 -11.65
C THR A 170 -19.05 -0.26 -11.28
N GLN A 171 -17.73 -0.45 -11.33
CA GLN A 171 -17.08 -1.69 -10.90
C GLN A 171 -17.30 -1.96 -9.40
N GLN A 172 -17.16 -0.96 -8.53
CA GLN A 172 -17.42 -1.10 -7.10
C GLN A 172 -18.85 -1.60 -6.81
N TRP A 173 -19.84 -1.02 -7.50
CA TRP A 173 -21.24 -1.40 -7.39
C TRP A 173 -21.53 -2.80 -7.95
N VAL A 174 -20.97 -3.12 -9.13
CA VAL A 174 -21.06 -4.47 -9.72
C VAL A 174 -20.44 -5.52 -8.80
N ASP A 175 -19.30 -5.23 -8.18
CA ASP A 175 -18.60 -6.15 -7.27
C ASP A 175 -19.40 -6.40 -5.99
N MET A 176 -19.94 -5.34 -5.39
CA MET A 176 -20.78 -5.42 -4.19
C MET A 176 -22.06 -6.24 -4.41
N MET A 177 -22.71 -6.07 -5.56
CA MET A 177 -23.98 -6.74 -5.89
C MET A 177 -23.83 -8.19 -6.35
N SER A 178 -22.63 -8.78 -6.26
CA SER A 178 -22.40 -10.17 -6.66
C SER A 178 -23.21 -11.16 -5.78
N PRO A 179 -23.93 -12.12 -6.38
CA PRO A 179 -24.66 -13.14 -5.62
C PRO A 179 -23.74 -14.07 -4.82
N ALA A 180 -22.43 -14.08 -5.09
CA ALA A 180 -21.46 -14.78 -4.26
C ALA A 180 -21.31 -14.18 -2.86
N ASN A 181 -21.60 -12.88 -2.69
CA ASN A 181 -21.33 -12.15 -1.44
C ASN A 181 -22.35 -12.42 -0.32
N PHE A 182 -23.47 -13.09 -0.61
CA PHE A 182 -24.58 -13.26 0.33
C PHE A 182 -24.91 -14.73 0.58
N LEU A 183 -25.12 -15.10 1.85
CA LEU A 183 -25.42 -16.47 2.24
C LEU A 183 -26.68 -17.04 1.57
N ALA A 184 -27.68 -16.20 1.32
CA ALA A 184 -28.95 -16.60 0.70
C ALA A 184 -28.81 -17.01 -0.78
N THR A 185 -27.76 -16.57 -1.46
CA THR A 185 -27.54 -16.81 -2.91
C THR A 185 -26.29 -17.62 -3.22
N ASN A 186 -25.35 -17.77 -2.28
CA ASN A 186 -24.10 -18.51 -2.45
C ASN A 186 -24.29 -20.03 -2.15
N PRO A 187 -24.29 -20.92 -3.17
CA PRO A 187 -24.50 -22.36 -2.99
C PRO A 187 -23.33 -23.04 -2.29
N GLU A 188 -22.10 -22.54 -2.44
CA GLU A 188 -20.92 -23.13 -1.78
C GLU A 188 -20.99 -22.94 -0.26
N ALA A 189 -21.39 -21.75 0.20
CA ALA A 189 -21.56 -21.46 1.62
C ALA A 189 -22.74 -22.24 2.21
N GLN A 190 -23.85 -22.34 1.49
CA GLN A 190 -25.00 -23.16 1.90
C GLN A 190 -24.63 -24.65 2.03
N ARG A 191 -23.92 -25.20 1.04
CA ARG A 191 -23.42 -26.58 1.07
C ARG A 191 -22.43 -26.78 2.22
N ARG A 192 -21.51 -25.84 2.44
CA ARG A 192 -20.55 -25.86 3.56
C ARG A 192 -21.23 -25.89 4.93
N ILE A 193 -22.33 -25.16 5.11
CA ILE A 193 -23.16 -25.20 6.33
C ILE A 193 -23.78 -26.59 6.52
N ILE A 194 -24.32 -27.21 5.46
CA ILE A 194 -24.90 -28.55 5.52
C ILE A 194 -23.82 -29.59 5.86
N ASP A 195 -22.70 -29.59 5.13
CA ASP A 195 -21.59 -30.53 5.28
C ASP A 195 -20.94 -30.46 6.67
N THR A 196 -20.87 -29.26 7.26
CA THR A 196 -20.30 -29.03 8.61
C THR A 196 -21.35 -29.01 9.72
N ARG A 197 -22.63 -29.26 9.42
CA ARG A 197 -23.77 -29.21 10.36
C ARG A 197 -23.88 -27.87 11.12
N GLY A 198 -23.57 -26.76 10.44
CA GLY A 198 -23.63 -25.39 10.97
C GLY A 198 -22.34 -24.87 11.61
N GLU A 199 -21.33 -25.72 11.81
CA GLU A 199 -20.07 -25.31 12.45
C GLU A 199 -19.33 -24.23 11.64
N SER A 200 -19.40 -24.28 10.30
CA SER A 200 -18.82 -23.22 9.44
C SER A 200 -19.45 -21.85 9.68
N LEU A 201 -20.76 -21.79 9.95
CA LEU A 201 -21.44 -20.52 10.23
C LEU A 201 -21.08 -20.01 11.63
N ARG A 202 -20.92 -20.91 12.61
CA ARG A 202 -20.47 -20.55 13.96
C ARG A 202 -19.09 -19.91 13.92
N VAL A 203 -18.12 -20.57 13.29
CA VAL A 203 -16.75 -20.04 13.09
C VAL A 203 -16.77 -18.75 12.25
N GLY A 204 -17.62 -18.67 11.22
CA GLY A 204 -17.74 -17.48 10.39
C GLY A 204 -18.26 -16.24 11.13
N LEU A 205 -19.18 -16.44 12.08
CA LEU A 205 -19.64 -15.37 12.98
C LEU A 205 -18.55 -14.98 14.00
N GLU A 206 -17.78 -15.93 14.52
CA GLU A 206 -16.63 -15.63 15.41
C GLU A 206 -15.56 -14.80 14.68
N ASN A 207 -15.24 -15.17 13.44
CA ASN A 207 -14.36 -14.38 12.56
C ASN A 207 -14.89 -12.96 12.36
N LEU A 208 -16.19 -12.81 12.05
CA LEU A 208 -16.84 -11.50 11.87
C LEU A 208 -16.79 -10.64 13.14
N PHE A 209 -17.07 -11.21 14.32
CA PHE A 209 -16.98 -10.46 15.58
C PHE A 209 -15.55 -10.03 15.89
N SER A 210 -14.56 -10.90 15.68
CA SER A 210 -13.14 -10.55 15.85
C SER A 210 -12.70 -9.43 14.91
N ASP A 211 -13.16 -9.43 13.65
CA ASP A 211 -12.81 -8.41 12.67
C ASP A 211 -13.56 -7.07 12.90
N LEU A 212 -14.77 -7.13 13.48
CA LEU A 212 -15.48 -5.94 13.98
C LEU A 212 -14.75 -5.31 15.18
N GLU A 213 -14.22 -6.10 16.12
CA GLU A 213 -13.40 -5.61 17.23
C GLU A 213 -12.08 -4.96 16.76
N LYS A 214 -11.45 -5.51 15.71
CA LYS A 214 -10.25 -4.93 15.06
C LYS A 214 -10.56 -3.70 14.20
N GLY A 215 -11.82 -3.48 13.83
CA GLY A 215 -12.23 -2.45 12.86
C GLY A 215 -11.80 -2.71 11.42
N ARG A 216 -11.36 -3.93 11.06
CA ARG A 216 -10.93 -4.30 9.70
C ARG A 216 -11.03 -5.80 9.43
N ILE A 217 -11.21 -6.16 8.16
CA ILE A 217 -11.25 -7.55 7.67
C ILE A 217 -9.84 -8.17 7.74
N SER A 218 -9.71 -9.37 8.32
CA SER A 218 -8.46 -10.14 8.35
C SER A 218 -8.24 -10.88 7.02
N GLN A 219 -7.27 -10.42 6.23
CA GLN A 219 -6.90 -11.01 4.94
C GLN A 219 -5.84 -12.13 5.05
N THR A 220 -5.15 -12.24 6.18
CA THR A 220 -4.17 -13.30 6.49
C THR A 220 -4.32 -13.75 7.93
N ASP A 221 -3.77 -14.92 8.26
CA ASP A 221 -3.33 -15.21 9.62
C ASP A 221 -2.23 -14.22 10.02
N GLU A 222 -2.46 -13.47 11.11
CA GLU A 222 -1.53 -12.48 11.68
C GLU A 222 -0.66 -13.03 12.82
N GLU A 223 -1.01 -14.20 13.36
CA GLU A 223 -0.21 -14.92 14.38
C GLU A 223 0.88 -15.77 13.71
N ALA A 224 0.63 -16.17 12.45
CA ALA A 224 1.59 -16.89 11.61
C ALA A 224 2.91 -16.12 11.37
N PHE A 225 2.91 -14.79 11.39
CA PHE A 225 4.08 -13.97 11.06
C PHE A 225 4.48 -12.98 12.16
N GLU A 226 5.81 -12.83 12.33
CA GLU A 226 6.42 -11.92 13.29
C GLU A 226 7.70 -11.31 12.69
N VAL A 227 7.75 -9.97 12.66
CA VAL A 227 8.83 -9.19 12.05
C VAL A 227 10.14 -9.35 12.84
N GLY A 228 11.13 -9.92 12.17
CA GLY A 228 12.44 -10.31 12.73
C GLY A 228 12.50 -11.76 13.24
N ARG A 229 11.41 -12.53 13.18
CA ARG A 229 11.40 -13.97 13.53
C ARG A 229 11.25 -14.86 12.29
N ASN A 230 10.30 -14.56 11.41
CA ASN A 230 10.06 -15.33 10.19
C ASN A 230 9.76 -14.48 8.93
N VAL A 231 9.54 -13.17 9.08
CA VAL A 231 9.68 -12.18 8.00
C VAL A 231 10.72 -11.13 8.40
N ALA A 232 11.38 -10.45 7.45
CA ALA A 232 12.49 -9.52 7.73
C ALA A 232 13.66 -10.17 8.49
N THR A 233 14.08 -11.34 8.02
CA THR A 233 15.06 -12.21 8.70
C THR A 233 16.47 -12.20 8.06
N SER A 234 16.70 -11.40 7.03
CA SER A 234 18.05 -11.28 6.43
C SER A 234 19.06 -10.77 7.48
N PRO A 235 20.17 -11.49 7.75
CA PRO A 235 21.10 -11.11 8.80
C PRO A 235 21.72 -9.74 8.57
N GLY A 236 21.75 -8.90 9.60
CA GLY A 236 22.26 -7.53 9.53
C GLY A 236 22.17 -6.81 10.87
N GLY A 237 22.40 -5.50 10.84
CA GLY A 237 22.32 -4.63 12.02
C GLY A 237 22.00 -3.19 11.65
N VAL A 238 21.30 -2.48 12.55
CA VAL A 238 21.11 -1.03 12.45
C VAL A 238 22.44 -0.35 12.73
N VAL A 239 22.94 0.45 11.78
CA VAL A 239 24.26 1.11 11.84
C VAL A 239 24.19 2.63 11.92
N PHE A 240 23.00 3.20 11.69
CA PHE A 240 22.68 4.60 11.90
C PHE A 240 21.20 4.73 12.27
N GLN A 241 20.87 5.72 13.09
CA GLN A 241 19.51 6.09 13.45
C GLN A 241 19.45 7.60 13.73
N ASN A 242 18.39 8.24 13.27
CA ASN A 242 17.93 9.54 13.77
C ASN A 242 16.43 9.45 14.10
N ASP A 243 15.76 10.58 14.33
CA ASP A 243 14.34 10.57 14.71
C ASP A 243 13.38 10.02 13.63
N LEU A 244 13.75 10.06 12.34
CA LEU A 244 12.89 9.66 11.23
C LEU A 244 13.24 8.29 10.63
N ILE A 245 14.52 7.90 10.63
CA ILE A 245 15.01 6.70 9.94
C ILE A 245 15.97 5.86 10.79
N GLN A 246 15.93 4.55 10.55
CA GLN A 246 17.04 3.63 10.82
C GLN A 246 17.67 3.18 9.50
N ILE A 247 19.00 3.02 9.46
CA ILE A 247 19.70 2.38 8.35
C ILE A 247 20.19 1.01 8.79
N VAL A 248 19.67 -0.04 8.16
CA VAL A 248 20.12 -1.42 8.33
C VAL A 248 21.23 -1.70 7.33
N GLN A 249 22.37 -2.21 7.77
CA GLN A 249 23.39 -2.82 6.92
C GLN A 249 23.28 -4.34 7.02
N TYR A 250 23.20 -5.02 5.87
CA TYR A 250 23.13 -6.48 5.84
C TYR A 250 24.51 -7.14 5.84
N THR A 251 24.59 -8.30 6.46
CA THR A 251 25.79 -9.13 6.54
C THR A 251 26.13 -9.70 5.16
N PRO A 252 27.35 -9.48 4.62
CA PRO A 252 27.75 -10.05 3.34
C PRO A 252 27.68 -11.58 3.36
N SER A 253 27.10 -12.19 2.32
CA SER A 253 27.08 -13.65 2.13
C SER A 253 28.15 -14.16 1.17
N THR A 254 29.00 -13.27 0.65
CA THR A 254 30.05 -13.56 -0.35
C THR A 254 31.42 -13.07 0.14
N PRO A 255 32.55 -13.73 -0.21
CA PRO A 255 33.89 -13.30 0.22
C PRO A 255 34.35 -11.96 -0.39
N LYS A 256 33.76 -11.57 -1.52
CA LYS A 256 34.03 -10.32 -2.23
C LYS A 256 32.73 -9.62 -2.59
N VAL A 257 32.74 -8.29 -2.50
CA VAL A 257 31.60 -7.43 -2.79
C VAL A 257 32.01 -6.26 -3.69
N GLY A 258 31.06 -5.62 -4.37
CA GLY A 258 31.29 -4.36 -5.07
C GLY A 258 31.82 -3.25 -4.17
N SER A 259 32.65 -2.35 -4.70
CA SER A 259 33.15 -1.20 -3.97
C SER A 259 32.09 -0.14 -3.70
N ARG A 260 31.08 -0.02 -4.57
CA ARG A 260 29.92 0.85 -4.37
C ARG A 260 28.80 0.05 -3.68
N PRO A 261 28.28 0.49 -2.53
CA PRO A 261 27.14 -0.15 -1.88
C PRO A 261 25.83 0.17 -2.61
N LEU A 262 24.79 -0.61 -2.32
CA LEU A 262 23.41 -0.35 -2.73
C LEU A 262 22.62 0.16 -1.52
N LEU A 263 22.00 1.34 -1.63
CA LEU A 263 20.99 1.84 -0.69
C LEU A 263 19.59 1.58 -1.26
N MET A 264 18.78 0.81 -0.54
CA MET A 264 17.35 0.61 -0.82
C MET A 264 16.50 1.60 -0.01
N VAL A 265 15.65 2.34 -0.71
CA VAL A 265 14.68 3.33 -0.20
C VAL A 265 13.27 2.79 -0.47
N PRO A 266 12.65 2.13 0.53
CA PRO A 266 11.29 1.61 0.42
C PRO A 266 10.26 2.75 0.50
N PRO A 267 8.98 2.49 0.20
CA PRO A 267 7.92 3.44 0.53
C PRO A 267 7.85 3.70 2.03
N SER A 268 7.45 4.92 2.40
CA SER A 268 7.01 5.27 3.76
C SER A 268 5.55 4.87 4.03
N ILE A 269 4.81 4.51 2.97
CA ILE A 269 3.49 3.86 3.02
C ILE A 269 3.69 2.35 3.17
N ASN A 270 3.16 1.79 4.25
CA ASN A 270 3.53 0.48 4.79
C ASN A 270 5.05 0.38 5.05
N LYS A 271 5.54 -0.83 5.33
CA LYS A 271 6.90 -1.04 5.89
C LYS A 271 7.89 -1.61 4.88
N PHE A 272 9.19 -1.46 5.16
CA PHE A 272 10.25 -1.85 4.21
C PHE A 272 10.29 -3.35 3.87
N TYR A 273 9.81 -4.22 4.77
CA TYR A 273 10.03 -5.66 4.69
C TYR A 273 9.29 -6.36 3.53
N ILE A 274 8.51 -5.64 2.73
CA ILE A 274 8.07 -6.10 1.41
C ILE A 274 9.24 -6.46 0.48
N MET A 275 10.40 -5.83 0.67
CA MET A 275 11.64 -6.13 -0.04
C MET A 275 12.49 -7.23 0.64
N ASP A 276 12.09 -7.67 1.83
CA ASP A 276 12.80 -8.61 2.71
C ASP A 276 11.80 -9.46 3.50
N LEU A 277 10.93 -10.18 2.80
CA LEU A 277 9.85 -10.99 3.40
C LEU A 277 10.45 -12.26 4.05
N GLN A 278 10.27 -13.41 3.41
CA GLN A 278 10.87 -14.68 3.78
C GLN A 278 12.16 -14.89 2.96
N PRO A 279 13.05 -15.83 3.35
CA PRO A 279 14.29 -16.09 2.62
C PRO A 279 14.08 -16.42 1.12
N ASP A 280 12.96 -17.05 0.78
CA ASP A 280 12.61 -17.44 -0.59
C ASP A 280 12.18 -16.28 -1.50
N ASN A 281 11.74 -15.15 -0.92
CA ASN A 281 11.20 -14.00 -1.64
C ASN A 281 11.78 -12.64 -1.18
N SER A 282 12.96 -12.65 -0.55
CA SER A 282 13.72 -11.44 -0.19
C SER A 282 14.58 -10.93 -1.36
N LEU A 283 14.26 -9.72 -1.83
CA LEU A 283 15.07 -8.98 -2.81
C LEU A 283 16.40 -8.53 -2.19
N VAL A 284 16.38 -8.19 -0.90
CA VAL A 284 17.59 -7.91 -0.11
C VAL A 284 18.55 -9.10 -0.12
N ALA A 285 18.08 -10.29 0.27
CA ALA A 285 18.92 -11.49 0.32
C ALA A 285 19.48 -11.84 -1.07
N TYR A 286 18.68 -11.67 -2.12
CA TYR A 286 19.12 -11.84 -3.50
C TYR A 286 20.25 -10.87 -3.86
N ALA A 287 20.11 -9.56 -3.59
CA ALA A 287 21.16 -8.58 -3.87
C ALA A 287 22.45 -8.83 -3.05
N VAL A 288 22.33 -9.22 -1.78
CA VAL A 288 23.46 -9.63 -0.92
C VAL A 288 24.16 -10.87 -1.51
N SER A 289 23.41 -11.86 -2.00
CA SER A 289 23.96 -13.06 -2.66
C SER A 289 24.69 -12.78 -3.97
N ARG A 290 24.33 -11.70 -4.68
CA ARG A 290 25.02 -11.21 -5.88
C ARG A 290 26.29 -10.39 -5.59
N GLY A 291 26.69 -10.28 -4.32
CA GLY A 291 27.92 -9.59 -3.93
C GLY A 291 27.78 -8.07 -3.86
N HIS A 292 26.59 -7.55 -3.57
CA HIS A 292 26.40 -6.13 -3.24
C HIS A 292 26.50 -5.94 -1.72
N THR A 293 27.13 -4.85 -1.26
CA THR A 293 26.94 -4.40 0.13
C THR A 293 25.62 -3.65 0.19
N VAL A 294 24.60 -4.23 0.81
CA VAL A 294 23.24 -3.69 0.82
C VAL A 294 22.95 -2.97 2.13
N PHE A 295 22.36 -1.78 2.01
CA PHE A 295 21.77 -1.00 3.09
C PHE A 295 20.28 -0.78 2.80
N MET A 296 19.45 -0.81 3.84
CA MET A 296 18.01 -0.53 3.76
C MET A 296 17.64 0.62 4.69
N LEU A 297 16.87 1.57 4.17
CA LEU A 297 16.26 2.65 4.95
C LEU A 297 14.95 2.15 5.55
N SER A 298 14.88 2.07 6.88
CA SER A 298 13.66 1.78 7.63
C SER A 298 13.04 3.07 8.17
N TRP A 299 11.96 3.52 7.54
CA TRP A 299 11.17 4.65 8.02
C TRP A 299 10.57 4.37 9.41
N ARG A 300 10.51 5.39 10.27
CA ARG A 300 9.76 5.35 11.52
C ARG A 300 8.26 5.43 11.24
N ASN A 301 7.48 4.64 11.96
CA ASN A 301 6.02 4.80 12.00
C ASN A 301 5.68 6.07 12.80
N VAL A 302 5.07 7.07 12.15
CA VAL A 302 4.94 8.43 12.71
C VAL A 302 3.91 8.48 13.85
N GLY A 303 4.37 8.92 15.03
CA GLY A 303 3.54 9.31 16.16
C GLY A 303 3.26 10.82 16.19
N PRO A 304 2.43 11.31 17.14
CA PRO A 304 2.06 12.72 17.23
C PRO A 304 3.26 13.67 17.35
N GLU A 305 4.35 13.20 17.95
CA GLU A 305 5.60 13.94 18.11
C GLU A 305 6.27 14.29 16.77
N LEU A 306 6.04 13.49 15.72
CA LEU A 306 6.53 13.72 14.36
C LEU A 306 5.43 14.11 13.36
N GLY A 307 4.20 14.39 13.84
CA GLY A 307 3.07 14.80 12.99
C GLY A 307 3.22 16.18 12.33
N HIS A 308 4.29 16.91 12.64
CA HIS A 308 4.61 18.20 12.05
C HIS A 308 5.58 18.11 10.85
N LEU A 309 6.19 16.94 10.60
CA LEU A 309 7.19 16.79 9.56
C LEU A 309 6.61 17.03 8.16
N THR A 310 7.42 17.64 7.31
CA THR A 310 7.09 18.04 5.94
C THR A 310 7.67 17.08 4.91
N TRP A 311 7.44 17.33 3.62
CA TRP A 311 8.14 16.62 2.55
C TRP A 311 9.65 16.85 2.60
N ASP A 312 10.08 18.09 2.88
CA ASP A 312 11.49 18.45 2.93
C ASP A 312 12.23 17.73 4.07
N ASP A 313 11.58 17.53 5.23
CA ASP A 313 12.14 16.71 6.32
C ASP A 313 12.46 15.27 5.89
N TYR A 314 11.67 14.69 4.98
CA TYR A 314 11.94 13.35 4.43
C TYR A 314 13.13 13.35 3.46
N LEU A 315 13.41 14.48 2.80
CA LEU A 315 14.61 14.64 2.00
C LEU A 315 15.84 14.85 2.90
N GLU A 316 15.77 15.80 3.84
CA GLU A 316 16.90 16.24 4.64
C GLU A 316 17.23 15.27 5.78
N GLN A 317 16.25 14.93 6.63
CA GLN A 317 16.44 13.99 7.75
C GLN A 317 16.36 12.52 7.29
N GLY A 318 15.72 12.25 6.15
CA GLY A 318 15.66 10.92 5.53
C GLY A 318 16.79 10.68 4.54
N ILE A 319 16.59 11.07 3.28
CA ILE A 319 17.44 10.63 2.16
C ILE A 319 18.87 11.18 2.24
N PHE A 320 19.08 12.45 2.59
CA PHE A 320 20.42 13.06 2.65
C PHE A 320 21.26 12.40 3.74
N GLU A 321 20.70 12.23 4.94
CA GLU A 321 21.35 11.51 6.05
C GLU A 321 21.60 10.03 5.73
N ALA A 322 20.67 9.34 5.06
CA ALA A 322 20.87 7.97 4.59
C ALA A 322 22.05 7.85 3.62
N ILE A 323 22.11 8.71 2.60
CA ILE A 323 23.20 8.76 1.62
C ILE A 323 24.53 9.09 2.31
N ARG A 324 24.53 10.06 3.23
CA ARG A 324 25.71 10.45 4.02
C ARG A 324 26.25 9.28 4.84
N ALA A 325 25.41 8.65 5.66
CA ALA A 325 25.79 7.52 6.50
C ALA A 325 26.32 6.34 5.68
N VAL A 326 25.66 5.98 4.56
CA VAL A 326 26.12 4.88 3.70
C VAL A 326 27.48 5.18 3.05
N ARG A 327 27.73 6.42 2.63
CA ARG A 327 29.04 6.83 2.06
C ARG A 327 30.14 6.79 3.12
N GLU A 328 29.89 7.34 4.31
CA GLU A 328 30.85 7.33 5.42
C GLU A 328 31.17 5.91 5.91
N ILE A 329 30.17 5.02 6.03
CA ILE A 329 30.37 3.62 6.43
C ILE A 329 31.14 2.83 5.36
N SER A 330 30.76 2.98 4.09
CA SER A 330 31.33 2.19 3.00
C SER A 330 32.70 2.70 2.50
N GLY A 331 33.06 3.94 2.83
CA GLY A 331 34.18 4.67 2.26
C GLY A 331 34.03 5.02 0.77
N ALA A 332 32.84 4.85 0.20
CA ALA A 332 32.60 5.02 -1.24
C ALA A 332 32.30 6.49 -1.59
N GLN A 333 32.96 7.03 -2.61
CA GLN A 333 32.64 8.36 -3.14
C GLN A 333 31.20 8.43 -3.68
N THR A 334 30.71 7.36 -4.28
CA THR A 334 29.34 7.24 -4.80
C THR A 334 28.73 5.87 -4.49
N ILE A 335 27.41 5.84 -4.37
CA ILE A 335 26.60 4.64 -4.07
C ILE A 335 25.68 4.31 -5.25
N ASN A 336 25.14 3.10 -5.30
CA ASN A 336 23.97 2.80 -6.13
C ASN A 336 22.72 2.98 -5.24
N ALA A 337 21.61 3.45 -5.81
CA ALA A 337 20.38 3.67 -5.06
C ALA A 337 19.18 3.03 -5.75
N LEU A 338 18.27 2.44 -4.99
CA LEU A 338 17.00 1.88 -5.46
C LEU A 338 15.87 2.52 -4.66
N GLY A 339 14.87 3.06 -5.34
CA GLY A 339 13.61 3.53 -4.73
C GLY A 339 12.42 2.68 -5.16
N PHE A 340 11.54 2.34 -4.23
CA PHE A 340 10.31 1.56 -4.49
C PHE A 340 9.06 2.39 -4.20
N CYS A 341 8.09 2.41 -5.12
CA CYS A 341 6.84 3.16 -4.98
C CYS A 341 7.11 4.63 -4.62
N VAL A 342 6.45 5.21 -3.61
CA VAL A 342 6.69 6.59 -3.14
C VAL A 342 8.13 6.81 -2.65
N GLY A 343 8.82 5.77 -2.19
CA GLY A 343 10.25 5.84 -1.84
C GLY A 343 11.13 6.22 -3.03
N GLY A 344 10.74 5.81 -4.25
CA GLY A 344 11.37 6.27 -5.49
C GLY A 344 11.05 7.71 -5.85
N THR A 345 9.83 8.19 -5.58
CA THR A 345 9.47 9.61 -5.78
C THR A 345 10.27 10.49 -4.82
N ILE A 346 10.33 10.14 -3.53
CA ILE A 346 11.13 10.85 -2.51
C ILE A 346 12.62 10.84 -2.87
N LEU A 347 13.16 9.68 -3.26
CA LEU A 347 14.56 9.54 -3.68
C LEU A 347 14.87 10.38 -4.93
N ALA A 348 14.01 10.38 -5.95
CA ALA A 348 14.22 11.17 -7.16
C ALA A 348 14.22 12.68 -6.86
N THR A 349 13.28 13.17 -6.05
CA THR A 349 13.26 14.58 -5.61
C THR A 349 14.52 14.94 -4.82
N ALA A 350 14.98 14.06 -3.91
CA ALA A 350 16.22 14.25 -3.16
C ALA A 350 17.45 14.32 -4.09
N LEU A 351 17.57 13.42 -5.08
CA LEU A 351 18.69 13.42 -6.02
C LEU A 351 18.67 14.63 -6.97
N ALA A 352 17.50 15.11 -7.37
CA ALA A 352 17.37 16.35 -8.14
C ALA A 352 17.79 17.58 -7.30
N ALA A 353 17.40 17.66 -6.02
CA ALA A 353 17.81 18.71 -5.10
C ALA A 353 19.33 18.70 -4.85
N LEU A 354 19.93 17.53 -4.62
CA LEU A 354 21.39 17.37 -4.48
C LEU A 354 22.12 17.77 -5.76
N ALA A 355 21.62 17.37 -6.94
CA ALA A 355 22.21 17.76 -8.21
C ALA A 355 22.12 19.27 -8.48
N ALA A 356 21.07 19.95 -7.99
CA ALA A 356 20.97 21.41 -8.01
C ALA A 356 21.99 22.10 -7.06
N ARG A 357 22.30 21.48 -5.91
CA ARG A 357 23.42 21.88 -5.02
C ARG A 357 24.81 21.57 -5.61
N GLY A 358 24.90 20.91 -6.77
CA GLY A 358 26.14 20.46 -7.41
C GLY A 358 26.67 19.12 -6.89
N GLU A 359 25.93 18.44 -6.03
CA GLU A 359 26.31 17.16 -5.42
C GLU A 359 25.83 15.97 -6.26
N ARG A 360 26.72 14.99 -6.50
CA ARG A 360 26.40 13.75 -7.24
C ARG A 360 26.82 12.50 -6.47
N PRO A 361 26.13 12.16 -5.35
CA PRO A 361 26.53 11.05 -4.48
C PRO A 361 26.09 9.66 -4.99
N VAL A 362 25.27 9.58 -6.04
CA VAL A 362 24.78 8.33 -6.63
C VAL A 362 25.43 8.08 -7.99
N ALA A 363 25.79 6.83 -8.27
CA ALA A 363 26.38 6.37 -9.52
C ALA A 363 25.36 5.70 -10.46
N SER A 364 24.30 5.11 -9.92
CA SER A 364 23.18 4.55 -10.68
C SER A 364 21.90 4.53 -9.84
N LEU A 365 20.75 4.71 -10.49
CA LEU A 365 19.43 4.74 -9.87
C LEU A 365 18.58 3.53 -10.31
N THR A 366 17.79 2.95 -9.43
CA THR A 366 16.72 2.01 -9.77
C THR A 366 15.39 2.58 -9.27
N LEU A 367 14.37 2.59 -10.13
CA LEU A 367 13.00 3.00 -9.81
C LEU A 367 12.08 1.79 -9.98
N MET A 368 11.56 1.25 -8.89
CA MET A 368 10.67 0.09 -8.88
C MET A 368 9.23 0.55 -8.66
N THR A 369 8.38 0.39 -9.68
CA THR A 369 6.96 0.82 -9.71
C THR A 369 6.77 2.21 -9.10
N THR A 370 7.49 3.20 -9.62
CA THR A 370 7.50 4.58 -9.10
C THR A 370 6.81 5.53 -10.09
N LEU A 371 6.03 6.46 -9.56
CA LEU A 371 5.51 7.61 -10.31
C LEU A 371 6.48 8.79 -10.16
N LEU A 372 6.91 9.32 -11.31
CA LEU A 372 7.53 10.65 -11.46
C LEU A 372 6.63 11.58 -12.30
N ASP A 373 5.89 11.01 -13.25
CA ASP A 373 4.73 11.62 -13.89
C ASP A 373 3.45 11.08 -13.22
N PHE A 374 2.62 11.97 -12.70
CA PHE A 374 1.34 11.67 -12.05
C PHE A 374 0.13 12.00 -12.94
N ALA A 375 0.31 12.11 -14.28
CA ALA A 375 -0.79 12.40 -15.21
C ALA A 375 -1.83 11.27 -15.27
N GLU A 376 -1.37 10.02 -15.14
CA GLU A 376 -2.21 8.82 -15.03
C GLU A 376 -1.86 8.08 -13.72
N PRO A 377 -2.26 8.58 -12.55
CA PRO A 377 -1.84 8.07 -11.24
C PRO A 377 -2.62 6.81 -10.80
N GLY A 378 -3.22 6.10 -11.77
CA GLY A 378 -4.07 4.94 -11.55
C GLY A 378 -5.30 5.22 -10.68
N SER A 379 -5.84 4.14 -10.11
CA SER A 379 -7.12 4.16 -9.39
C SER A 379 -7.14 5.04 -8.13
N LEU A 380 -5.99 5.53 -7.64
CA LEU A 380 -5.93 6.53 -6.57
C LEU A 380 -6.39 7.92 -7.04
N GLY A 381 -6.16 8.28 -8.32
CA GLY A 381 -6.55 9.58 -8.89
C GLY A 381 -8.06 9.84 -8.90
N VAL A 382 -8.87 8.79 -8.81
CA VAL A 382 -10.34 8.80 -8.73
C VAL A 382 -10.84 9.54 -7.48
N PHE A 383 -10.10 9.45 -6.37
CA PHE A 383 -10.47 10.02 -5.06
C PHE A 383 -9.89 11.42 -4.82
N VAL A 384 -8.93 11.84 -5.66
CA VAL A 384 -8.27 13.15 -5.52
C VAL A 384 -9.04 14.16 -6.36
N ASP A 385 -9.43 15.28 -5.76
CA ASP A 385 -9.83 16.51 -6.44
C ASP A 385 -9.51 17.75 -5.57
N GLU A 386 -9.72 18.95 -6.11
CA GLU A 386 -9.39 20.21 -5.42
C GLU A 386 -10.11 20.35 -4.07
N ALA A 387 -11.34 19.86 -3.95
CA ALA A 387 -12.10 19.95 -2.71
C ALA A 387 -11.54 18.99 -1.66
N PHE A 388 -11.24 17.74 -2.06
CA PHE A 388 -10.61 16.76 -1.17
C PHE A 388 -9.22 17.21 -0.69
N VAL A 389 -8.37 17.74 -1.58
CA VAL A 389 -7.03 18.20 -1.19
C VAL A 389 -7.11 19.42 -0.26
N ARG A 390 -7.97 20.42 -0.54
CA ARG A 390 -8.19 21.54 0.39
C ARG A 390 -8.67 21.09 1.76
N TYR A 391 -9.57 20.10 1.81
CA TYR A 391 -10.03 19.53 3.07
C TYR A 391 -8.88 18.88 3.85
N ARG A 392 -7.99 18.13 3.17
CA ARG A 392 -6.79 17.55 3.81
C ARG A 392 -5.76 18.59 4.22
N GLU A 393 -5.55 19.66 3.46
CA GLU A 393 -4.70 20.79 3.87
C GLU A 393 -5.24 21.49 5.12
N GLN A 394 -6.56 21.72 5.20
CA GLN A 394 -7.19 22.36 6.36
C GLN A 394 -7.19 21.48 7.62
N THR A 395 -7.25 20.15 7.47
CA THR A 395 -7.34 19.20 8.60
C THR A 395 -6.00 18.61 9.03
N LEU A 396 -5.02 18.51 8.14
CA LEU A 396 -3.73 17.85 8.37
C LEU A 396 -2.51 18.73 8.00
N GLY A 397 -2.69 19.74 7.14
CA GLY A 397 -1.59 20.57 6.64
C GLY A 397 -0.93 21.47 7.70
N GLY A 398 -1.65 21.81 8.76
CA GLY A 398 -1.11 22.53 9.93
C GLY A 398 -0.40 21.63 10.96
N GLY A 399 -0.26 20.33 10.66
CA GLY A 399 0.22 19.31 11.58
C GLY A 399 -0.85 18.26 11.89
N GLY A 400 -0.42 17.09 12.34
CA GLY A 400 -1.29 15.95 12.65
C GLY A 400 -0.79 14.67 12.01
N ILE A 401 -1.64 13.65 11.96
CA ILE A 401 -1.28 12.34 11.42
C ILE A 401 -2.38 11.85 10.48
N LEU A 402 -2.00 11.42 9.28
CA LEU A 402 -2.85 10.53 8.50
C LEU A 402 -2.70 9.12 9.07
N LYS A 403 -3.78 8.56 9.62
CA LYS A 403 -3.77 7.20 10.16
C LYS A 403 -3.52 6.18 9.04
N GLY A 404 -2.64 5.21 9.27
CA GLY A 404 -2.38 4.14 8.29
C GLY A 404 -3.62 3.35 7.86
N GLN A 405 -4.63 3.24 8.74
CA GLN A 405 -5.94 2.66 8.44
C GLN A 405 -6.66 3.37 7.28
N GLU A 406 -6.57 4.70 7.15
CA GLU A 406 -7.22 5.44 6.06
C GLU A 406 -6.61 5.09 4.70
N LEU A 407 -5.28 4.95 4.64
CA LEU A 407 -4.58 4.48 3.45
C LEU A 407 -4.92 3.01 3.14
N ALA A 408 -4.80 2.11 4.12
CA ALA A 408 -5.09 0.68 3.93
C ALA A 408 -6.53 0.42 3.47
N THR A 409 -7.48 1.21 3.98
CA THR A 409 -8.88 1.21 3.53
C THR A 409 -8.97 1.64 2.07
N THR A 410 -8.34 2.76 1.72
CA THR A 410 -8.29 3.27 0.33
C THR A 410 -7.71 2.23 -0.62
N PHE A 411 -6.58 1.61 -0.29
CA PHE A 411 -5.94 0.56 -1.09
C PHE A 411 -6.81 -0.70 -1.23
N SER A 412 -7.49 -1.13 -0.16
CA SER A 412 -8.37 -2.31 -0.20
C SER A 412 -9.58 -2.10 -1.11
N PHE A 413 -10.14 -0.88 -1.16
CA PHE A 413 -11.22 -0.54 -2.08
C PHE A 413 -10.78 -0.41 -3.55
N LEU A 414 -9.48 -0.39 -3.87
CA LEU A 414 -9.03 -0.41 -5.27
C LEU A 414 -9.33 -1.75 -5.97
N ARG A 415 -9.51 -2.85 -5.21
CA ARG A 415 -9.94 -4.17 -5.71
C ARG A 415 -10.89 -4.89 -4.74
N PRO A 416 -12.19 -4.53 -4.68
CA PRO A 416 -13.12 -5.09 -3.71
C PRO A 416 -13.31 -6.60 -3.87
N ASN A 417 -13.40 -7.13 -5.10
CA ASN A 417 -13.47 -8.58 -5.32
C ASN A 417 -12.28 -9.30 -4.68
N ASP A 418 -11.05 -8.91 -5.03
CA ASP A 418 -9.82 -9.60 -4.62
C ASP A 418 -9.52 -9.44 -3.12
N LEU A 419 -9.79 -8.27 -2.55
CA LEU A 419 -9.31 -7.85 -1.22
C LEU A 419 -10.40 -7.69 -0.14
N VAL A 420 -11.68 -7.65 -0.52
CA VAL A 420 -12.81 -7.51 0.42
C VAL A 420 -13.74 -8.72 0.30
N TRP A 421 -14.40 -8.90 -0.83
CA TRP A 421 -15.48 -9.88 -0.99
C TRP A 421 -15.00 -11.33 -0.92
N ASN A 422 -13.84 -11.66 -1.47
CA ASN A 422 -13.25 -12.99 -1.30
C ASN A 422 -13.10 -13.40 0.18
N TYR A 423 -12.67 -12.47 1.05
CA TYR A 423 -12.49 -12.73 2.48
C TYR A 423 -13.82 -12.70 3.25
N VAL A 424 -14.77 -11.83 2.87
CA VAL A 424 -16.15 -11.88 3.39
C VAL A 424 -16.77 -13.27 3.14
N VAL A 425 -16.62 -13.80 1.92
CA VAL A 425 -17.14 -15.11 1.54
C VAL A 425 -16.41 -16.25 2.25
N SER A 426 -15.06 -16.26 2.25
CA SER A 426 -14.30 -17.34 2.86
C SER A 426 -14.37 -17.33 4.39
N ASN A 427 -14.06 -16.18 5.01
CA ASN A 427 -13.97 -16.07 6.47
C ASN A 427 -15.35 -16.15 7.12
N TYR A 428 -16.35 -15.40 6.61
CA TYR A 428 -17.63 -15.23 7.31
C TYR A 428 -18.72 -16.18 6.82
N LEU A 429 -18.79 -16.50 5.52
CA LEU A 429 -19.84 -17.40 5.00
C LEU A 429 -19.42 -18.88 5.03
N LYS A 430 -18.14 -19.18 4.74
CA LYS A 430 -17.61 -20.56 4.71
C LYS A 430 -16.90 -20.98 5.99
N GLY A 431 -16.65 -20.06 6.92
CA GLY A 431 -15.98 -20.32 8.20
C GLY A 431 -14.52 -20.73 8.05
N ASP A 432 -13.90 -20.44 6.91
CA ASP A 432 -12.50 -20.77 6.68
C ASP A 432 -11.61 -19.77 7.42
N ARG A 433 -10.36 -20.17 7.71
CA ARG A 433 -9.35 -19.24 8.23
C ARG A 433 -8.64 -18.55 7.05
N PRO A 434 -8.33 -17.25 7.14
CA PRO A 434 -7.57 -16.58 6.10
C PRO A 434 -6.19 -17.26 5.96
N PRO A 435 -5.69 -17.46 4.73
CA PRO A 435 -4.43 -18.16 4.52
C PRO A 435 -3.26 -17.36 5.11
N ALA A 436 -2.25 -18.06 5.65
CA ALA A 436 -1.01 -17.43 6.07
C ALA A 436 -0.21 -16.97 4.82
N PHE A 437 -0.38 -15.70 4.43
CA PHE A 437 0.26 -15.12 3.26
C PHE A 437 0.99 -13.83 3.61
N ASP A 438 2.32 -13.87 3.52
CA ASP A 438 3.25 -12.81 3.94
C ASP A 438 3.00 -11.45 3.27
N LEU A 439 2.57 -11.43 2.00
CA LEU A 439 2.18 -10.20 1.29
C LEU A 439 0.97 -9.51 1.93
N LEU A 440 -0.01 -10.27 2.44
CA LEU A 440 -1.20 -9.72 3.08
C LEU A 440 -0.92 -9.33 4.53
N TYR A 441 -0.01 -10.04 5.20
CA TYR A 441 0.54 -9.60 6.49
C TYR A 441 1.19 -8.22 6.35
N TRP A 442 2.07 -8.05 5.36
CA TRP A 442 2.66 -6.75 5.05
C TRP A 442 1.60 -5.68 4.70
N ASN A 443 0.56 -6.03 3.93
CA ASN A 443 -0.52 -5.10 3.58
C ASN A 443 -1.27 -4.60 4.83
N SER A 444 -1.48 -5.48 5.82
CA SER A 444 -2.18 -5.18 7.08
C SER A 444 -1.34 -4.38 8.09
N ASP A 445 0.00 -4.39 7.96
CA ASP A 445 0.93 -3.71 8.88
C ASP A 445 1.21 -2.27 8.43
N SER A 446 0.17 -1.46 8.43
CA SER A 446 0.16 -0.08 7.93
C SER A 446 1.03 0.88 8.74
N THR A 447 1.48 1.95 8.08
CA THR A 447 2.22 3.07 8.69
C THR A 447 1.40 4.36 8.66
N ASN A 448 1.61 5.19 9.67
CA ASN A 448 1.13 6.56 9.72
C ASN A 448 2.04 7.49 8.91
N LEU A 449 1.47 8.56 8.35
CA LEU A 449 2.22 9.66 7.73
C LEU A 449 1.97 10.99 8.46
N PRO A 450 2.95 11.91 8.50
CA PRO A 450 2.71 13.27 8.98
C PRO A 450 1.69 13.98 8.10
N GLY A 451 0.81 14.76 8.72
CA GLY A 451 -0.20 15.52 8.01
C GLY A 451 0.33 16.46 6.92
N PRO A 452 1.34 17.31 7.21
CA PRO A 452 1.90 18.25 6.24
C PRO A 452 2.58 17.55 5.05
N MET A 453 3.39 16.52 5.32
CA MET A 453 4.03 15.70 4.28
C MET A 453 3.00 15.07 3.33
N TYR A 454 1.92 14.48 3.87
CA TYR A 454 0.86 13.88 3.07
C TYR A 454 0.04 14.90 2.26
N ALA A 455 -0.35 16.02 2.87
CA ALA A 455 -1.10 17.07 2.19
C ALA A 455 -0.30 17.67 1.02
N TRP A 456 1.00 17.93 1.23
CA TRP A 456 1.92 18.37 0.19
C TRP A 456 2.05 17.34 -0.95
N TYR A 457 2.21 16.06 -0.60
CA TYR A 457 2.31 14.97 -1.57
C TYR A 457 1.04 14.84 -2.44
N LEU A 458 -0.15 14.92 -1.85
CA LEU A 458 -1.42 14.96 -2.60
C LEU A 458 -1.50 16.17 -3.55
N ARG A 459 -1.20 17.36 -3.03
CA ARG A 459 -1.29 18.64 -3.75
C ARG A 459 -0.38 18.66 -4.97
N HIS A 460 0.92 18.47 -4.75
CA HIS A 460 1.95 18.70 -5.76
C HIS A 460 2.17 17.50 -6.70
N MET A 461 1.83 16.28 -6.28
CA MET A 461 1.93 15.09 -7.12
C MET A 461 0.58 14.74 -7.76
N TYR A 462 -0.36 14.16 -6.99
CA TYR A 462 -1.59 13.58 -7.55
C TYR A 462 -2.56 14.61 -8.16
N LEU A 463 -2.60 15.84 -7.63
CA LEU A 463 -3.53 16.86 -8.10
C LEU A 463 -2.92 17.78 -9.16
N GLN A 464 -1.71 18.30 -8.94
CA GLN A 464 -1.08 19.30 -9.82
C GLN A 464 0.04 18.75 -10.71
N ASN A 465 0.55 17.54 -10.45
CA ASN A 465 1.59 16.86 -11.23
C ASN A 465 2.80 17.77 -11.55
N GLU A 466 3.32 18.45 -10.51
CA GLU A 466 4.33 19.50 -10.68
C GLU A 466 5.76 18.96 -10.70
N LEU A 467 6.02 17.75 -10.17
CA LEU A 467 7.36 17.15 -10.13
C LEU A 467 7.96 16.90 -11.52
N ARG A 468 7.12 16.60 -12.52
CA ARG A 468 7.56 16.41 -13.91
C ARG A 468 7.91 17.72 -14.63
N ILE A 469 7.56 18.87 -14.05
CA ILE A 469 7.74 20.20 -14.66
C ILE A 469 9.05 20.78 -14.11
N PRO A 470 10.09 20.95 -14.94
CA PRO A 470 11.38 21.46 -14.48
C PRO A 470 11.28 22.79 -13.73
N ASP A 471 11.98 22.86 -12.59
CA ASP A 471 12.07 24.02 -11.69
C ASP A 471 10.72 24.52 -11.12
N ARG A 472 9.64 23.74 -11.26
CA ARG A 472 8.30 24.11 -10.77
C ARG A 472 8.16 23.95 -9.25
N LEU A 473 8.68 22.85 -8.71
CA LEU A 473 8.74 22.60 -7.28
C LEU A 473 10.04 23.13 -6.69
N VAL A 474 9.97 23.63 -5.46
CA VAL A 474 11.14 23.93 -4.62
C VAL A 474 11.09 23.00 -3.43
N CYS A 475 12.11 22.16 -3.26
CA CYS A 475 12.24 21.24 -2.13
C CYS A 475 13.66 21.31 -1.58
N ALA A 476 13.80 21.27 -0.25
CA ALA A 476 15.06 21.47 0.47
C ALA A 476 15.78 22.77 0.03
N GLY A 477 14.99 23.82 -0.24
CA GLY A 477 15.45 25.11 -0.76
C GLY A 477 16.01 25.09 -2.19
N GLN A 478 15.80 24.03 -2.96
CA GLN A 478 16.31 23.87 -4.33
C GLN A 478 15.19 23.70 -5.36
N PRO A 479 15.26 24.34 -6.54
CA PRO A 479 14.30 24.10 -7.60
C PRO A 479 14.55 22.71 -8.23
N ILE A 480 13.47 21.95 -8.42
CA ILE A 480 13.52 20.53 -8.76
C ILE A 480 13.39 20.34 -10.26
N ASP A 481 14.42 19.75 -10.86
CA ASP A 481 14.44 19.32 -12.25
C ASP A 481 15.03 17.90 -12.30
N LEU A 482 14.19 16.91 -12.60
CA LEU A 482 14.54 15.49 -12.63
C LEU A 482 15.68 15.19 -13.62
N ARG A 483 15.82 15.99 -14.68
CA ARG A 483 16.89 15.85 -15.67
C ARG A 483 18.27 16.01 -15.06
N ARG A 484 18.40 16.82 -13.99
CA ARG A 484 19.67 17.07 -13.29
C ARG A 484 20.27 15.82 -12.64
N ILE A 485 19.44 14.80 -12.36
CA ILE A 485 19.87 13.52 -11.77
C ILE A 485 20.98 12.89 -12.63
N ASN A 486 20.75 12.79 -13.95
CA ASN A 486 21.71 12.39 -14.98
C ASN A 486 22.69 11.26 -14.55
N VAL A 487 22.13 10.09 -14.21
CA VAL A 487 22.87 8.83 -13.99
C VAL A 487 22.18 7.67 -14.73
N PRO A 488 22.90 6.57 -15.03
CA PRO A 488 22.27 5.33 -15.48
C PRO A 488 21.10 4.94 -14.58
N THR A 489 19.92 4.78 -15.16
CA THR A 489 18.68 4.53 -14.41
C THR A 489 17.94 3.29 -14.93
N PHE A 490 17.74 2.31 -14.05
CA PHE A 490 16.87 1.16 -14.30
C PHE A 490 15.44 1.50 -13.86
N VAL A 491 14.46 1.35 -14.74
CA VAL A 491 13.04 1.64 -14.45
C VAL A 491 12.24 0.36 -14.62
N PHE A 492 11.51 -0.02 -13.57
CA PHE A 492 10.64 -1.18 -13.57
C PHE A 492 9.16 -0.77 -13.43
N GLY A 493 8.31 -1.26 -14.34
CA GLY A 493 6.86 -1.24 -14.21
C GLY A 493 6.30 -2.67 -14.18
N ALA A 494 5.09 -2.86 -13.67
CA ALA A 494 4.39 -4.15 -13.67
C ALA A 494 3.10 -4.08 -14.51
N ARG A 495 2.91 -5.00 -15.46
CA ARG A 495 1.96 -4.89 -16.58
C ARG A 495 0.49 -4.82 -16.13
N GLU A 496 0.13 -5.57 -15.08
CA GLU A 496 -1.22 -5.56 -14.50
C GLU A 496 -1.29 -4.74 -13.19
N ASP A 497 -0.35 -3.79 -13.01
CA ASP A 497 -0.40 -2.81 -11.93
C ASP A 497 -1.51 -1.78 -12.19
N HIS A 498 -2.22 -1.45 -11.11
CA HIS A 498 -3.38 -0.56 -11.05
C HIS A 498 -3.17 0.58 -10.03
N ILE A 499 -2.12 0.49 -9.22
CA ILE A 499 -1.66 1.52 -8.28
C ILE A 499 -0.68 2.42 -9.01
N VAL A 500 0.33 1.82 -9.66
CA VAL A 500 1.29 2.52 -10.51
C VAL A 500 1.20 1.93 -11.91
N LEU A 501 0.33 2.50 -12.74
CA LEU A 501 0.15 2.06 -14.12
C LEU A 501 1.51 2.01 -14.83
N TRP A 502 1.82 0.90 -15.50
CA TRP A 502 3.14 0.71 -16.10
C TRP A 502 3.50 1.79 -17.14
N ARG A 503 2.48 2.41 -17.78
CA ARG A 503 2.62 3.55 -18.70
C ARG A 503 3.09 4.82 -17.97
N ALA A 504 2.58 5.08 -16.78
CA ALA A 504 3.02 6.19 -15.94
C ALA A 504 4.43 5.95 -15.37
N ALA A 505 4.77 4.70 -14.99
CA ALA A 505 6.15 4.33 -14.65
C ALA A 505 7.10 4.52 -15.86
N TYR A 506 6.68 4.07 -17.05
CA TYR A 506 7.40 4.28 -18.32
C TYR A 506 7.59 5.76 -18.65
N GLY A 507 6.66 6.65 -18.25
CA GLY A 507 6.81 8.11 -18.35
C GLY A 507 8.11 8.64 -17.75
N SER A 508 8.70 7.94 -16.77
CA SER A 508 10.02 8.28 -16.22
C SER A 508 11.14 8.23 -17.26
N THR A 509 11.00 7.45 -18.34
CA THR A 509 11.94 7.42 -19.49
C THR A 509 11.99 8.74 -20.26
N GLN A 510 10.97 9.59 -20.11
CA GLN A 510 10.83 10.88 -20.80
C GLN A 510 11.23 12.08 -19.91
N LEU A 511 11.53 11.85 -18.62
CA LEU A 511 11.82 12.88 -17.62
C LEU A 511 13.27 12.87 -17.11
N LEU A 512 14.08 11.89 -17.54
CA LEU A 512 15.44 11.66 -17.06
C LEU A 512 16.42 11.70 -18.25
N ASP A 513 17.42 12.59 -18.18
CA ASP A 513 18.44 12.76 -19.23
C ASP A 513 19.54 11.67 -19.21
N GLY A 514 19.64 10.91 -18.10
CA GLY A 514 20.63 9.84 -17.95
C GLY A 514 20.25 8.57 -18.75
N PRO A 515 21.19 7.66 -19.05
CA PRO A 515 20.89 6.43 -19.79
C PRO A 515 19.85 5.56 -19.07
N VAL A 516 18.69 5.33 -19.70
CA VAL A 516 17.59 4.54 -19.11
C VAL A 516 17.61 3.08 -19.59
N ARG A 517 17.28 2.15 -18.69
CA ARG A 517 16.93 0.75 -18.97
C ARG A 517 15.51 0.48 -18.46
N PHE A 518 14.51 0.42 -19.33
CA PHE A 518 13.14 0.08 -18.93
C PHE A 518 12.87 -1.43 -19.02
N VAL A 519 12.21 -1.99 -18.01
CA VAL A 519 11.78 -3.39 -17.94
C VAL A 519 10.35 -3.47 -17.43
N LEU A 520 9.53 -4.28 -18.09
CA LEU A 520 8.13 -4.51 -17.72
C LEU A 520 7.97 -5.92 -17.13
N GLY A 521 7.60 -6.06 -15.86
CA GLY A 521 7.28 -7.36 -15.27
C GLY A 521 5.82 -7.77 -15.51
N ALA A 522 5.54 -9.07 -15.56
CA ALA A 522 4.17 -9.58 -15.49
C ALA A 522 3.62 -9.53 -14.05
N SER A 523 2.28 -9.59 -13.93
CA SER A 523 1.48 -9.43 -12.72
C SER A 523 1.32 -7.97 -12.24
N GLY A 524 0.58 -7.78 -11.14
CA GLY A 524 0.30 -6.47 -10.55
C GLY A 524 1.33 -6.05 -9.50
N HIS A 525 1.23 -4.80 -9.02
CA HIS A 525 2.14 -4.08 -8.12
C HIS A 525 3.12 -4.96 -7.35
N ILE A 526 2.65 -5.64 -6.30
CA ILE A 526 3.49 -6.47 -5.42
C ILE A 526 3.88 -7.80 -6.07
N ALA A 527 2.96 -8.50 -6.71
CA ALA A 527 3.20 -9.86 -7.25
C ALA A 527 4.06 -9.90 -8.52
N GLY A 528 4.29 -8.73 -9.15
CA GLY A 528 5.26 -8.51 -10.23
C GLY A 528 6.58 -7.93 -9.72
N ALA A 529 6.55 -6.93 -8.82
CA ALA A 529 7.76 -6.37 -8.22
C ALA A 529 8.51 -7.41 -7.36
N ILE A 530 7.79 -8.16 -6.53
CA ILE A 530 8.31 -9.22 -5.66
C ILE A 530 8.13 -10.60 -6.33
N ASN A 531 8.87 -10.81 -7.43
CA ASN A 531 8.91 -12.09 -8.14
C ASN A 531 10.31 -12.71 -8.00
N PRO A 532 10.54 -13.66 -7.06
CA PRO A 532 11.89 -14.16 -6.80
C PRO A 532 12.42 -15.12 -7.85
N VAL A 533 13.72 -14.99 -8.14
CA VAL A 533 14.46 -15.84 -9.10
C VAL A 533 14.38 -17.32 -8.74
N SER A 534 14.44 -17.66 -7.44
CA SER A 534 14.35 -19.04 -6.91
C SER A 534 13.07 -19.78 -7.33
N ARG A 535 11.96 -19.06 -7.53
CA ARG A 535 10.67 -19.64 -7.92
C ARG A 535 10.45 -19.63 -9.44
N ASN A 536 11.24 -18.84 -10.17
CA ASN A 536 11.24 -18.69 -11.63
C ASN A 536 9.85 -18.65 -12.28
N LYS A 537 8.90 -17.93 -11.66
CA LYS A 537 7.53 -17.79 -12.15
C LYS A 537 7.41 -16.60 -13.09
N ARG A 538 6.34 -16.61 -13.90
CA ARG A 538 5.92 -15.51 -14.78
C ARG A 538 6.95 -15.19 -15.88
N SER A 539 6.93 -13.96 -16.34
CA SER A 539 7.76 -13.41 -17.41
C SER A 539 7.98 -11.91 -17.19
N TYR A 540 8.85 -11.33 -18.02
CA TYR A 540 9.11 -9.89 -18.12
C TYR A 540 9.49 -9.52 -19.56
N TRP A 541 9.22 -8.30 -19.98
CA TRP A 541 9.56 -7.79 -21.31
C TRP A 541 10.78 -6.88 -21.26
N VAL A 542 11.68 -7.07 -22.22
CA VAL A 542 12.86 -6.22 -22.46
C VAL A 542 12.84 -5.77 -23.91
N GLY A 543 12.82 -4.45 -24.12
CA GLY A 543 12.83 -3.82 -25.43
C GLY A 543 14.18 -3.23 -25.82
N PRO A 544 14.25 -2.52 -26.96
CA PRO A 544 15.42 -1.73 -27.32
C PRO A 544 15.64 -0.60 -26.30
N ASP A 545 16.89 -0.13 -26.17
CA ASP A 545 17.25 1.07 -25.39
C ASP A 545 16.87 2.35 -26.16
N ARG A 546 15.61 2.42 -26.60
CA ARG A 546 14.99 3.56 -27.30
C ARG A 546 13.55 3.69 -26.81
N TYR A 547 13.23 4.84 -26.23
CA TYR A 547 11.96 5.05 -25.53
C TYR A 547 11.08 6.05 -26.29
N PRO A 548 10.26 5.60 -27.26
CA PRO A 548 9.24 6.46 -27.87
C PRO A 548 8.27 7.01 -26.81
N ALA A 549 7.70 8.18 -27.05
CA ALA A 549 6.73 8.79 -26.12
C ALA A 549 5.47 7.93 -25.94
N ASP A 550 5.08 7.15 -26.95
CA ASP A 550 4.05 6.12 -26.83
C ASP A 550 4.63 4.83 -26.21
N PRO A 551 4.16 4.41 -25.01
CA PRO A 551 4.61 3.17 -24.38
C PRO A 551 4.19 1.90 -25.16
N GLU A 552 3.10 1.92 -25.93
CA GLU A 552 2.68 0.75 -26.73
C GLU A 552 3.65 0.50 -27.89
N ALA A 553 4.17 1.56 -28.52
CA ALA A 553 5.22 1.46 -29.53
C ALA A 553 6.53 0.85 -28.99
N TRP A 554 6.84 1.01 -27.69
CA TRP A 554 7.93 0.28 -27.04
C TRP A 554 7.57 -1.19 -26.79
N LEU A 555 6.37 -1.46 -26.24
CA LEU A 555 5.91 -2.82 -25.93
C LEU A 555 5.82 -3.71 -27.19
N ALA A 556 5.40 -3.14 -28.32
CA ALA A 556 5.38 -3.83 -29.62
C ALA A 556 6.76 -4.28 -30.13
N GLN A 557 7.84 -3.69 -29.62
CA GLN A 557 9.23 -4.06 -29.92
C GLN A 557 9.89 -4.85 -28.78
N ALA A 558 9.20 -5.04 -27.65
CA ALA A 558 9.76 -5.69 -26.47
C ALA A 558 9.61 -7.21 -26.53
N THR A 559 10.70 -7.93 -26.23
CA THR A 559 10.73 -9.39 -26.22
C THR A 559 10.37 -9.91 -24.83
N GLU A 560 9.39 -10.80 -24.75
CA GLU A 560 9.05 -11.50 -23.52
C GLU A 560 10.14 -12.52 -23.16
N ARG A 561 10.56 -12.52 -21.89
CA ARG A 561 11.53 -13.44 -21.30
C ARG A 561 10.87 -14.17 -20.14
N PRO A 562 11.00 -15.51 -20.03
CA PRO A 562 10.44 -16.26 -18.92
C PRO A 562 11.20 -15.96 -17.61
N GLY A 563 10.50 -16.08 -16.49
CA GLY A 563 11.06 -15.96 -15.16
C GLY A 563 11.00 -14.56 -14.54
N SER A 564 11.97 -14.28 -13.67
CA SER A 564 12.03 -13.05 -12.87
C SER A 564 12.94 -11.98 -13.50
N TRP A 565 12.40 -10.75 -13.57
CA TRP A 565 13.12 -9.53 -13.96
C TRP A 565 14.26 -9.16 -13.00
N TRP A 566 14.32 -9.72 -11.78
CA TRP A 566 15.43 -9.50 -10.85
C TRP A 566 16.77 -9.94 -11.45
N GLN A 567 16.78 -10.89 -12.38
CA GLN A 567 17.98 -11.31 -13.11
C GLN A 567 18.51 -10.16 -13.98
N GLU A 568 17.64 -9.57 -14.82
CA GLU A 568 17.95 -8.41 -15.67
C GLU A 568 18.43 -7.21 -14.84
N TRP A 569 17.78 -6.95 -13.70
CA TRP A 569 18.19 -5.89 -12.77
C TRP A 569 19.54 -6.15 -12.12
N ALA A 570 19.80 -7.37 -11.64
CA ALA A 570 21.06 -7.72 -10.99
C ALA A 570 22.24 -7.69 -11.98
N ASP A 571 22.04 -8.17 -13.21
CA ASP A 571 23.08 -8.15 -14.24
C ASP A 571 23.38 -6.70 -14.71
N TRP A 572 22.37 -5.83 -14.77
CA TRP A 572 22.56 -4.38 -14.97
C TRP A 572 23.31 -3.73 -13.79
N LEU A 573 22.88 -3.98 -12.55
CA LEU A 573 23.47 -3.40 -11.34
C LEU A 573 24.93 -3.86 -11.13
N ASP A 574 25.25 -5.09 -11.56
CA ASP A 574 26.61 -5.64 -11.55
C ASP A 574 27.60 -4.85 -12.42
N GLY A 575 27.12 -4.12 -13.44
CA GLY A 575 27.90 -3.14 -14.20
C GLY A 575 28.22 -1.86 -13.41
N HIS A 576 27.41 -1.50 -12.41
CA HIS A 576 27.52 -0.26 -11.65
C HIS A 576 28.19 -0.42 -10.27
N ARG A 577 28.34 -1.65 -9.74
CA ARG A 577 28.91 -1.93 -8.40
C ARG A 577 30.38 -1.53 -8.20
N GLY A 578 31.09 -1.18 -9.27
CA GLY A 578 32.53 -0.87 -9.23
C GLY A 578 33.42 -2.12 -9.09
N PRO A 579 34.74 -1.95 -8.90
CA PRO A 579 35.65 -3.08 -8.69
C PRO A 579 35.27 -3.91 -7.46
N LEU A 580 35.53 -5.22 -7.53
CA LEU A 580 35.34 -6.12 -6.38
C LEU A 580 36.43 -5.88 -5.32
N ARG A 581 36.01 -5.74 -4.06
CA ARG A 581 36.85 -5.71 -2.86
C ARG A 581 36.52 -6.89 -1.94
N ALA A 582 37.36 -7.16 -0.96
CA ALA A 582 37.02 -8.11 0.11
C ALA A 582 35.75 -7.62 0.85
N ALA A 583 34.90 -8.55 1.26
CA ALA A 583 33.74 -8.23 2.09
C ALA A 583 34.18 -7.63 3.44
N PRO A 584 33.45 -6.64 3.98
CA PRO A 584 33.76 -6.08 5.29
C PRO A 584 33.59 -7.14 6.39
N ALA A 585 34.62 -7.31 7.22
CA ALA A 585 34.63 -8.31 8.30
C ALA A 585 33.71 -7.99 9.48
N ALA A 586 33.18 -6.77 9.54
CA ALA A 586 32.22 -6.31 10.54
C ALA A 586 31.24 -5.32 9.89
N LEU A 587 30.05 -5.19 10.49
CA LEU A 587 29.06 -4.17 10.13
C LEU A 587 29.44 -2.82 10.75
N GLY A 588 28.99 -1.73 10.11
CA GLY A 588 29.27 -0.37 10.53
C GLY A 588 30.70 0.08 10.21
N ALA A 589 31.12 1.17 10.87
CA ALA A 589 32.43 1.78 10.71
C ALA A 589 32.83 2.55 11.98
N ARG A 590 34.00 3.21 11.97
CA ARG A 590 34.36 4.16 13.04
C ARG A 590 33.36 5.31 13.05
N GLY A 591 32.67 5.51 14.17
CA GLY A 591 31.56 6.47 14.31
C GLY A 591 30.17 5.86 14.13
N PHE A 592 30.07 4.74 13.41
CA PHE A 592 28.81 4.05 13.09
C PHE A 592 28.86 2.63 13.66
N ARG A 593 28.56 2.50 14.96
CA ARG A 593 28.49 1.19 15.62
C ARG A 593 27.15 0.53 15.30
N VAL A 594 27.12 -0.80 15.30
CA VAL A 594 25.84 -1.54 15.30
C VAL A 594 25.10 -1.19 16.59
N LEU A 595 23.90 -0.61 16.45
CA LEU A 595 23.02 -0.21 17.55
C LEU A 595 22.20 -1.41 18.04
N GLU A 596 21.63 -2.17 17.11
CA GLU A 596 20.83 -3.36 17.36
C GLU A 596 20.81 -4.29 16.12
N PRO A 597 20.43 -5.58 16.25
CA PRO A 597 20.28 -6.47 15.10
C PRO A 597 19.18 -6.03 14.13
N ALA A 598 19.31 -6.43 12.86
CA ALA A 598 18.22 -6.37 11.90
C ALA A 598 17.00 -7.17 12.44
N PRO A 599 15.75 -6.76 12.13
CA PRO A 599 15.39 -5.68 11.21
C PRO A 599 15.24 -4.30 11.87
N GLY A 600 15.73 -4.12 13.11
CA GLY A 600 15.58 -2.89 13.89
C GLY A 600 14.25 -2.79 14.65
N THR A 601 14.10 -1.69 15.41
CA THR A 601 12.91 -1.37 16.21
C THR A 601 11.86 -0.59 15.44
N TYR A 602 12.24 0.30 14.53
CA TYR A 602 11.27 1.20 13.86
C TYR A 602 10.24 0.43 13.03
N VAL A 603 10.65 -0.66 12.38
CA VAL A 603 9.77 -1.56 11.63
C VAL A 603 8.86 -2.40 12.53
N LYS A 604 9.25 -2.65 13.79
CA LYS A 604 8.45 -3.42 14.75
C LYS A 604 7.33 -2.59 15.38
N THR A 605 7.44 -1.26 15.33
CA THR A 605 6.38 -0.34 15.79
C THR A 605 5.11 -0.49 14.95
N ARG A 606 4.05 -1.03 15.56
CA ARG A 606 2.70 -1.05 14.98
C ARG A 606 2.09 0.35 15.09
N ALA A 607 1.24 0.73 14.13
CA ALA A 607 0.44 1.94 14.27
C ALA A 607 -0.55 1.75 15.45
N PRO A 608 -0.78 2.78 16.29
CA PRO A 608 -1.89 2.75 17.24
C PRO A 608 -3.21 2.58 16.48
N GLN A 609 -4.08 1.68 16.95
CA GLN A 609 -5.40 1.46 16.34
C GLN A 609 -6.32 2.68 16.58
#